data_AF-A0A951GCS8-F1
#
_entry.id   AF-A0A951GCS8-F1
#
_cell.length_a   1.000
_cell.length_b   1.000
_cell.length_c   1.000
_cell.angle_alpha   90.00
_cell.angle_beta   90.00
_cell.angle_gamma   90.00
#
_symmetry.space_group_name_H-M   'P 1'
#
loop_
_entity.id
_entity.type
_entity.pdbx_description
1 polymer ?
#
loop_
_entity_poly.entity_id
_entity_poly.type
_entity_poly.pdbx_seq_one_letter_code
_entity_poly.pdbx_strand_id
1 'polypeptide(L)' 'TAPILPYYSSRGILRRVDGMADIDTVAREIQEILASA' A
#
# COMPACT_ATOMS: atom_id res chain seq x y z
N THR A 1 -9.97 15.16 -11.80
CA THR A 1 -9.74 13.70 -11.76
C THR A 1 -10.47 13.13 -10.56
N ALA A 2 -11.21 12.03 -10.70
CA ALA A 2 -11.87 11.42 -9.54
C ALA A 2 -10.81 10.86 -8.55
N PRO A 3 -11.05 10.89 -7.24
CA PRO A 3 -10.15 10.26 -6.28
C PRO A 3 -10.01 8.76 -6.60
N ILE A 4 -8.78 8.28 -6.77
CA ILE A 4 -8.52 6.87 -7.13
C ILE A 4 -8.67 5.92 -5.93
N LEU A 5 -8.52 6.43 -4.70
CA LEU A 5 -8.55 5.63 -3.48
C LEU A 5 -9.89 4.91 -3.25
N PRO A 6 -11.08 5.56 -3.38
CA PRO A 6 -12.37 4.88 -3.29
C PRO A 6 -12.53 3.70 -4.27
N TYR A 7 -12.00 3.82 -5.48
CA TYR A 7 -12.06 2.76 -6.47
C TYR A 7 -11.29 1.51 -6.01
N TYR A 8 -10.05 1.66 -5.56
CA TYR A 8 -9.23 0.54 -5.10
C TYR A 8 -9.70 -0.03 -3.75
N SER A 9 -10.22 0.81 -2.84
CA SER A 9 -10.78 0.33 -1.58
C SER A 9 -12.05 -0.50 -1.78
N SER A 10 -12.93 -0.10 -2.70
CA SER A 10 -14.17 -0.86 -3.01
C SER A 10 -13.90 -2.27 -3.56
N ARG A 11 -12.71 -2.48 -4.15
CA ARG A 11 -12.27 -3.78 -4.69
C ARG A 11 -11.54 -4.65 -3.66
N GLY A 12 -11.28 -4.15 -2.45
CA GLY A 12 -10.57 -4.90 -1.41
C GLY A 12 -9.07 -5.13 -1.68
N ILE A 13 -8.52 -4.52 -2.74
CA ILE A 13 -7.12 -4.69 -3.15
C ILE A 13 -6.19 -3.57 -2.64
N LEU A 14 -6.75 -2.55 -1.98
CA LEU A 14 -5.98 -1.43 -1.45
C LEU A 14 -5.15 -1.88 -0.23
N ARG A 15 -3.83 -1.74 -0.33
CA ARG A 15 -2.88 -1.92 0.78
C ARG A 15 -2.29 -0.56 1.16
N ARG A 16 -2.00 -0.34 2.44
CA ARG A 16 -1.44 0.91 2.98
C ARG A 16 0.00 0.67 3.43
N VAL A 17 0.85 1.67 3.24
CA VAL A 17 2.27 1.70 3.62
C VAL A 17 2.53 3.10 4.21
N ASP A 18 3.31 3.18 5.29
CA ASP A 18 3.70 4.47 5.87
C ASP A 18 4.87 5.08 5.09
N GLY A 19 4.57 6.00 4.18
CA GLY A 19 5.59 6.66 3.35
C GLY A 19 6.48 7.67 4.08
N MET A 20 6.25 7.94 5.37
CA MET A 20 7.08 8.87 6.15
C MET A 20 8.17 8.16 6.98
N ALA A 21 8.20 6.83 6.99
CA ALA A 21 9.22 6.03 7.64
C ALA A 21 10.56 6.04 6.87
N ASP A 22 11.60 5.49 7.49
CA ASP A 22 12.89 5.22 6.82
C ASP A 22 12.69 4.35 5.58
N ILE A 23 13.49 4.61 4.53
CA ILE A 23 13.34 3.95 3.22
C ILE A 23 13.42 2.42 3.32
N ASP A 24 14.27 1.89 4.19
CA ASP A 24 14.41 0.46 4.43
C ASP A 24 13.15 -0.14 5.08
N THR A 25 12.48 0.65 5.94
CA THR A 25 11.20 0.26 6.55
C THR A 25 10.10 0.23 5.50
N VAL A 26 10.00 1.27 4.67
CA VAL A 26 9.03 1.33 3.56
C VAL A 26 9.22 0.16 2.60
N ALA A 27 10.47 -0.12 2.21
CA ALA A 27 10.79 -1.24 1.34
C ALA A 27 10.37 -2.58 1.95
N ARG A 28 10.65 -2.80 3.24
CA ARG A 28 10.24 -4.02 3.96
C ARG A 28 8.71 -4.17 4.01
N GLU A 29 7.98 -3.11 4.33
CA GLU A 29 6.50 -3.14 4.35
C GLU A 29 5.93 -3.55 2.98
N ILE A 30 6.48 -3.00 1.90
CA ILE A 30 6.08 -3.36 0.53
C ILE A 30 6.37 -4.84 0.25
N GLN A 31 7.55 -5.35 0.62
CA GLN A 31 7.91 -6.75 0.41
C GLN A 31 6.99 -7.71 1.20
N GLU A 32 6.67 -7.39 2.45
CA GLU A 32 5.75 -8.18 3.29
C GLU A 32 4.35 -8.26 2.67
N ILE A 33 3.83 -7.13 2.17
CA ILE A 33 2.54 -7.09 1.47
C ILE A 33 2.56 -8.00 0.25
N LEU A 34 3.61 -7.93 -0.58
CA LEU A 34 3.74 -8.72 -1.81
C LEU A 34 3.93 -10.22 -1.53
N ALA A 35 4.60 -10.60 -0.45
CA ALA A 35 4.77 -12.00 -0.06
C ALA A 35 3.48 -12.63 0.52
N SER A 36 2.56 -11.82 1.03
CA SER A 36 1.28 -12.26 1.60
C SER A 36 0.11 -12.32 0.60
N ALA A 37 0.34 -11.91 -0.65
CA ALA A 37 -0.63 -11.91 -1.73
C ALA A 37 -0.67 -13.27 -2.46
#